data_AF-A0A016V6B8-F1
#
_entry.id   AF-A0A016V6B8-F1
#
_cell.length_a   1.000
_cell.length_b   1.000
_cell.length_c   1.000
_cell.angle_alpha   90.00
_cell.angle_beta   90.00
_cell.angle_gamma   90.00
#
_symmetry.space_group_name_H-M   'P 1'
#
loop_
_entity.id
_entity.type
_entity.pdbx_description
1 polymer ?
#
loop_
_entity_poly.entity_id
_entity_poly.type
_entity_poly.pdbx_seq_one_letter_code
_entity_poly.pdbx_strand_id
1 'polypeptide(L)'
;MEVGITKNYWGAFSRLSTAAPEDMEAVAAQTVPVGRLGKPEELANLVTYMCSDYASWLNGAIIDFDGGQQFLNHGSSFGSHLHEMSSEDWEQIENSIRQRTGKAKSKM
;
A
#
# COMPACT_ATOMS: atom_id res chain seq x y z
N MET A 1 -6.07 -38.73 -15.14
CA MET A 1 -5.20 -37.57 -15.38
C MET A 1 -5.83 -36.40 -14.65
N GLU A 2 -5.43 -36.19 -13.39
CA GLU A 2 -5.78 -34.97 -12.67
C GLU A 2 -4.98 -33.84 -13.29
N VAL A 3 -5.68 -32.93 -13.98
CA VAL A 3 -5.12 -31.64 -14.35
C VAL A 3 -5.14 -30.83 -13.05
N GLY A 4 -4.01 -30.84 -12.35
CA GLY A 4 -3.84 -30.11 -11.09
C GLY A 4 -4.08 -28.63 -11.29
N ILE A 5 -5.24 -28.14 -10.85
CA ILE A 5 -5.53 -26.72 -10.72
C ILE A 5 -4.71 -26.22 -9.52
N THR A 6 -3.43 -25.92 -9.74
CA THR A 6 -2.61 -25.24 -8.73
C THR A 6 -3.07 -23.79 -8.65
N LYS A 7 -3.74 -23.45 -7.55
CA LYS A 7 -3.99 -22.11 -7.00
C LYS A 7 -3.78 -20.95 -7.98
N ASN A 8 -4.91 -20.44 -8.45
CA ASN A 8 -5.12 -19.33 -9.36
C ASN A 8 -4.32 -18.04 -9.05
N TYR A 9 -3.08 -17.91 -9.55
CA TYR A 9 -2.37 -16.62 -9.62
C TYR A 9 -2.49 -16.03 -11.02
N TRP A 10 -3.33 -15.00 -11.16
CA TRP A 10 -3.61 -14.35 -12.45
C TRP A 10 -2.68 -13.16 -12.67
N GLY A 11 -2.04 -13.09 -13.84
CA GLY A 11 -1.35 -11.89 -14.32
C GLY A 11 0.14 -12.07 -14.63
N ALA A 12 0.83 -10.96 -14.84
CA ALA A 12 2.25 -10.94 -15.20
C ALA A 12 3.13 -11.49 -14.06
N PHE A 13 2.75 -11.29 -12.79
CA PHE A 13 3.52 -11.73 -11.63
C PHE A 13 3.72 -13.23 -11.53
N SER A 14 2.69 -14.05 -11.81
CA SER A 14 2.85 -15.51 -11.81
C SER A 14 3.72 -16.03 -12.95
N ARG A 15 3.88 -15.24 -14.02
CA ARG A 15 4.73 -15.58 -15.17
C ARG A 15 6.18 -15.11 -14.99
N LEU A 16 6.40 -14.08 -14.17
CA LEU A 16 7.70 -13.43 -13.98
C LEU A 16 8.37 -13.78 -12.65
N SER A 17 7.62 -14.23 -11.65
CA SER A 17 8.15 -14.55 -10.33
C SER A 17 8.80 -15.93 -10.28
N THR A 18 9.97 -16.01 -9.65
CA THR A 18 10.68 -17.26 -9.35
C THR A 18 10.34 -17.82 -7.97
N ALA A 19 9.54 -17.10 -7.17
CA ALA A 19 9.16 -17.50 -5.82
C ALA A 19 8.10 -18.63 -5.83
N ALA A 20 7.95 -19.33 -4.71
CA ALA A 20 6.85 -20.27 -4.53
C ALA A 20 5.51 -19.49 -4.50
N PRO A 21 4.44 -19.99 -5.15
CA PRO A 21 3.18 -19.25 -5.26
C PRO A 21 2.57 -18.87 -3.90
N GLU A 22 2.64 -19.77 -2.92
CA GLU A 22 2.05 -19.60 -1.59
C GLU A 22 2.68 -18.46 -0.79
N ASP A 23 3.94 -18.12 -1.08
CA ASP A 23 4.64 -17.03 -0.43
C ASP A 23 4.32 -15.67 -1.10
N MET A 24 3.87 -15.67 -2.36
CA MET A 24 3.68 -14.43 -3.12
C MET A 24 2.52 -13.59 -2.61
N GLU A 25 1.41 -14.21 -2.22
CA GLU A 25 0.24 -13.47 -1.70
C GLU A 25 0.57 -12.82 -0.36
N ALA A 26 1.24 -13.55 0.53
CA ALA A 26 1.67 -13.04 1.82
C ALA A 26 2.66 -11.88 1.68
N VAL A 27 3.63 -12.01 0.76
CA VAL A 27 4.61 -10.95 0.48
C VAL A 27 3.92 -9.72 -0.13
N ALA A 28 3.03 -9.91 -1.09
CA ALA A 28 2.32 -8.79 -1.71
C ALA A 28 1.43 -8.05 -0.69
N ALA A 29 0.73 -8.79 0.18
CA ALA A 29 -0.12 -8.24 1.22
C ALA A 29 0.64 -7.35 2.23
N GLN A 30 1.93 -7.62 2.51
CA GLN A 30 2.75 -6.79 3.40
C GLN A 30 2.95 -5.35 2.89
N THR A 31 2.86 -5.16 1.57
CA THR A 31 3.04 -3.85 0.94
C THR A 31 1.73 -3.06 0.78
N VAL A 32 0.61 -3.62 1.23
CA VAL A 32 -0.73 -3.06 1.12
C VAL A 32 -1.24 -2.73 2.53
N PRO A 33 -1.57 -1.47 2.87
CA PRO A 33 -2.12 -1.10 4.18
C PRO A 33 -3.31 -1.93 4.65
N VAL A 34 -4.19 -2.31 3.73
CA VAL A 34 -5.37 -3.15 4.01
C VAL A 34 -4.96 -4.58 4.43
N GLY A 35 -3.71 -4.99 4.23
CA GLY A 35 -3.14 -6.26 4.70
C GLY A 35 -3.58 -7.48 3.89
N ARG A 36 -4.12 -7.27 2.70
CA ARG A 36 -4.50 -8.32 1.74
C ARG A 36 -4.56 -7.79 0.32
N LEU A 37 -4.57 -8.72 -0.64
CA LEU A 37 -4.90 -8.37 -2.02
C LEU A 37 -6.39 -8.09 -2.20
N GLY A 38 -6.69 -7.21 -3.16
CA GLY A 38 -8.04 -6.98 -3.64
C GLY A 38 -8.58 -8.20 -4.39
N LYS A 39 -9.89 -8.41 -4.32
CA LYS A 39 -10.58 -9.45 -5.07
C LYS A 39 -11.16 -8.88 -6.37
N PRO A 40 -11.22 -9.66 -7.46
CA PRO A 40 -11.82 -9.20 -8.73
C PRO A 40 -13.23 -8.64 -8.58
N GLU A 41 -14.04 -9.20 -7.67
CA GLU A 41 -15.41 -8.77 -7.42
C GLU A 41 -15.47 -7.36 -6.81
N GLU A 42 -14.46 -6.96 -6.03
CA GLU A 42 -14.40 -5.63 -5.43
C GLU A 42 -14.14 -4.55 -6.50
N LEU A 43 -13.24 -4.84 -7.46
CA LEU A 43 -13.02 -3.99 -8.62
C LEU A 43 -14.25 -3.94 -9.52
N ALA A 44 -14.91 -5.08 -9.75
CA ALA A 44 -16.12 -5.15 -10.56
C ALA A 44 -17.24 -4.29 -9.97
N ASN A 45 -17.40 -4.27 -8.64
CA ASN A 45 -18.37 -3.40 -7.97
C ASN A 45 -18.05 -1.91 -8.18
N LEU A 46 -16.77 -1.51 -8.05
CA LEU A 46 -16.36 -0.12 -8.31
C LEU A 46 -16.66 0.28 -9.76
N VAL A 47 -16.26 -0.54 -10.73
CA VAL A 47 -16.52 -0.29 -12.15
C VAL A 47 -18.02 -0.22 -12.44
N THR A 48 -18.80 -1.12 -11.85
CA THR A 48 -20.27 -1.13 -12.01
C THR A 48 -20.89 0.17 -11.52
N TYR A 49 -20.46 0.66 -10.35
CA TYR A 49 -20.90 1.96 -9.84
C TYR A 49 -20.51 3.10 -10.80
N MET A 50 -19.24 3.14 -11.24
CA MET A 50 -18.73 4.20 -12.11
C MET A 50 -19.42 4.24 -13.48
N CYS A 51 -19.86 3.09 -14.00
CA CYS A 51 -20.58 3.00 -15.27
C CYS A 51 -22.11 3.19 -15.13
N SER A 52 -22.62 3.35 -13.91
CA SER A 52 -24.05 3.52 -13.66
C SER A 52 -24.49 4.99 -13.65
N ASP A 53 -25.79 5.23 -13.78
CA ASP A 53 -26.37 6.58 -13.68
C ASP A 53 -26.14 7.24 -12.30
N TYR A 54 -25.85 6.45 -11.26
CA TYR A 54 -25.48 6.98 -9.93
C TYR A 54 -24.18 7.78 -9.97
N ALA A 55 -23.30 7.50 -10.93
CA ALA A 55 -22.05 8.22 -11.16
C ALA A 55 -22.15 9.23 -12.31
N SER A 56 -23.35 9.67 -12.68
CA SER A 56 -23.60 10.57 -13.83
C SER A 56 -22.85 11.90 -13.83
N TRP A 57 -22.35 12.36 -12.68
CA TRP A 57 -21.52 13.57 -12.58
C TRP A 57 -20.01 13.26 -12.39
N LEU A 58 -19.65 11.99 -12.25
CA LEU A 58 -18.25 11.56 -12.11
C LEU A 58 -17.58 11.58 -13.50
N ASN A 59 -16.77 12.60 -13.77
CA ASN A 59 -16.02 12.73 -15.02
C ASN A 59 -14.59 13.22 -14.76
N GLY A 60 -13.62 12.69 -15.51
CA GLY A 60 -12.20 13.05 -15.40
C GLY A 60 -11.49 12.61 -14.11
N ALA A 61 -12.14 11.77 -13.30
CA ALA A 61 -11.57 11.26 -12.06
C ALA A 61 -10.59 10.11 -12.31
N ILE A 62 -9.52 10.06 -11.51
CA ILE A 62 -8.61 8.91 -11.37
C ILE A 62 -8.84 8.36 -9.97
N ILE A 63 -9.15 7.07 -9.87
CA ILE A 63 -9.45 6.41 -8.61
C ILE A 63 -8.44 5.29 -8.41
N ASP A 64 -7.54 5.47 -7.44
CA ASP A 64 -6.63 4.42 -7.01
C ASP A 64 -7.41 3.36 -6.22
N PHE A 65 -7.37 2.12 -6.71
CA PHE A 65 -8.07 0.98 -6.11
C PHE A 65 -7.08 -0.14 -5.80
N ASP A 66 -6.24 0.09 -4.81
CA ASP A 66 -5.04 -0.70 -4.55
C ASP A 66 -4.83 -1.03 -3.06
N GLY A 67 -5.84 -0.78 -2.23
CA GLY A 67 -5.75 -0.97 -0.78
C GLY A 67 -4.77 -0.03 -0.07
N GLY A 68 -4.40 1.10 -0.69
CA GLY A 68 -3.49 2.11 -0.16
C GLY A 68 -2.01 1.86 -0.51
N GLN A 69 -1.74 0.92 -1.41
CA GLN A 69 -0.38 0.54 -1.80
C GLN A 69 0.40 1.71 -2.41
N GLN A 70 -0.21 2.51 -3.28
CA GLN A 70 0.40 3.70 -3.88
C GLN A 70 0.72 4.74 -2.81
N PHE A 71 -0.16 4.98 -1.84
CA PHE A 71 0.10 5.95 -0.78
C PHE A 71 1.31 5.57 0.10
N LEU A 72 1.49 4.28 0.41
CA LEU A 72 2.70 3.83 1.12
C LEU A 72 3.96 3.93 0.27
N ASN A 73 3.86 3.66 -1.04
CA ASN A 73 5.02 3.51 -1.91
C ASN A 73 5.43 4.80 -2.64
N HIS A 74 4.53 5.77 -2.80
CA HIS A 74 4.74 6.91 -3.70
C HIS A 74 5.36 8.12 -2.97
N GLY A 75 6.63 7.98 -2.59
CA GLY A 75 7.56 9.10 -2.64
C GLY A 75 7.87 9.84 -1.33
N SER A 76 7.41 9.36 -0.18
CA SER A 76 8.09 9.74 1.07
C SER A 76 9.48 9.12 1.07
N SER A 77 10.54 9.92 1.29
CA SER A 77 11.90 9.38 1.52
C SER A 77 11.98 8.41 2.69
N PHE A 78 10.90 8.35 3.49
CA PHE A 78 10.78 7.44 4.61
C PHE A 78 9.86 6.24 4.35
N GLY A 79 9.19 6.11 3.21
CA GLY A 79 8.38 4.93 2.86
C GLY A 79 7.53 4.39 4.02
N SER A 80 7.58 3.08 4.26
CA SER A 80 6.97 2.41 5.42
C SER A 80 7.73 2.63 6.74
N HIS A 81 8.96 3.14 6.71
CA HIS A 81 9.86 3.19 7.86
C HIS A 81 9.25 3.93 9.06
N LEU A 82 8.57 5.06 8.85
CA LEU A 82 7.92 5.80 9.94
C LEU A 82 6.74 5.04 10.56
N HIS A 83 6.10 4.16 9.81
CA HIS A 83 5.00 3.33 10.31
C HIS A 83 5.50 2.16 11.16
N GLU A 84 6.75 1.75 10.99
CA GLU A 84 7.38 0.64 11.72
C GLU A 84 8.12 1.11 12.99
N MET A 85 8.30 2.42 13.16
CA MET A 85 9.01 3.00 14.30
C MET A 85 8.28 2.76 15.63
N SER A 86 9.05 2.41 16.66
CA SER A 86 8.56 2.28 18.03
C SER A 86 8.30 3.63 18.69
N SER A 87 7.60 3.63 19.83
CA SER A 87 7.38 4.86 20.60
C SER A 87 8.70 5.43 21.13
N GLU A 88 9.64 4.55 21.47
CA GLU A 88 10.99 4.91 21.90
C GLU A 88 11.79 5.58 20.78
N ASP A 89 11.67 5.09 19.53
CA ASP A 89 12.32 5.72 18.37
C ASP A 89 11.78 7.14 18.15
N TRP A 90 10.46 7.32 18.27
CA TRP A 90 9.82 8.63 18.18
C TRP A 90 10.29 9.60 19.28
N GLU A 91 10.39 9.11 20.52
CA GLU A 91 10.88 9.92 21.65
C GLU A 91 12.34 10.37 21.44
N GLN A 92 13.19 9.49 20.91
CA GLN A 92 14.58 9.83 20.59
C GLN A 92 14.69 10.88 19.48
N ILE A 93 13.87 10.78 18.42
CA ILE A 93 13.82 11.77 17.35
C ILE A 93 13.36 13.12 17.89
N GLU A 94 12.28 13.13 18.68
CA GLU A 94 11.75 14.37 19.26
C GLU A 94 12.79 15.07 20.15
N ASN A 95 13.45 14.32 21.03
CA ASN A 95 14.51 14.82 21.89
C ASN A 95 15.66 15.42 21.07
N SER A 96 16.07 14.74 19.99
CA SER A 96 17.12 15.22 19.08
C SER A 96 16.72 16.54 18.38
N ILE A 97 15.47 16.68 17.95
CA ILE A 97 14.95 17.90 17.31
C ILE A 97 14.92 19.07 18.31
N ARG A 98 14.42 18.82 19.53
CA ARG A 98 14.34 19.84 20.60
C ARG A 98 15.72 20.38 20.97
N GLN A 99 16.74 19.52 21.04
CA GLN A 99 18.12 19.95 21.31
C GLN A 99 18.69 20.87 20.21
N ARG A 100 18.37 20.61 18.94
CA ARG A 100 18.84 21.41 17.80
C ARG A 100 18.14 22.77 17.72
N THR A 101 16.81 22.78 17.83
CA THR A 101 16.00 24.01 17.71
C THR A 101 16.03 24.87 18.97
N GLY A 102 16.09 24.27 20.16
CA GLY A 102 16.22 24.99 21.43
C GLY A 102 17.52 25.80 21.55
N LYS A 103 18.62 25.28 21.01
CA LYS A 103 19.90 26.03 20.93
C LYS A 103 19.85 27.24 20.00
N ALA A 104 19.02 27.21 18.96
CA ALA A 104 18.90 28.31 18.00
C ALA A 104 18.18 29.54 18.58
N LYS A 105 17.19 29.35 19.48
CA LYS A 105 16.46 30.45 20.13
C LYS A 105 17.24 31.17 21.24
N SER A 106 18.27 30.53 21.80
CA SER A 106 19.10 31.13 22.86
C SER A 106 20.18 32.10 22.35
N LYS A 107 20.32 32.25 21.02
CA LYS A 107 21.42 32.98 20.38
C LYS A 107 20.98 34.27 19.65
N MET A 108 19.76 34.73 19.88
CA MET A 108 19.22 36.02 19.44
C MET A 108 19.00 36.95 20.62
#